data_AF-A0A2S4MCM6-F1
#
_entry.id   AF-A0A2S4MCM6-F1
#
_cell.length_a   1.000
_cell.length_b   1.000
_cell.length_c   1.000
_cell.angle_alpha   90.00
_cell.angle_beta   90.00
_cell.angle_gamma   90.00
#
_symmetry.space_group_name_H-M   'P 1'
#
loop_
_entity.id
_entity.type
_entity.pdbx_description
1 polymer ?
#
loop_
_entity_poly.entity_id
_entity_poly.type
_entity_poly.pdbx_seq_one_letter_code
_entity_poly.pdbx_strand_id
1 'polypeptide(L)'
;MVTRDRRSGKVVDRDIFINKNLAPDTYSRVLAHEVGHAIDELAGTIPTAGLSDELRGVYNSLNNGQRNAAGTDARANAKPFLPQHDGYERDDIPGEYMAEAIRAYMADPNYLKTVAPKTAARIREYVNPNPKFNRTIQFNAIAAPAAGLAAGGAVLAGSDDAKASPIAPELPPGAVLIDEPPTDAGA
;
A
#
# COMPACT_ATOMS: atom_id res chain seq x y z
N MET A 1 14.55 10.98 1.86
CA MET A 1 15.88 10.40 1.58
C MET A 1 15.86 8.98 2.13
N VAL A 2 16.65 8.08 1.55
CA VAL A 2 16.65 6.66 1.96
C VAL A 2 17.95 6.38 2.70
N THR A 3 17.84 5.95 3.94
CA THR A 3 19.00 5.54 4.74
C THR A 3 19.13 4.03 4.67
N ARG A 4 20.33 3.54 4.33
CA ARG A 4 20.64 2.11 4.22
C ARG A 4 21.68 1.72 5.26
N ASP A 5 21.50 0.54 5.86
CA ASP A 5 22.53 -0.06 6.69
C ASP A 5 23.75 -0.40 5.82
N ARG A 6 24.94 0.08 6.21
CA ARG A 6 26.16 -0.03 5.39
C ARG A 6 26.65 -1.47 5.24
N ARG A 7 26.28 -2.38 6.15
CA ARG A 7 26.74 -3.78 6.13
C ARG A 7 25.82 -4.66 5.30
N SER A 8 24.51 -4.46 5.41
CA SER A 8 23.49 -5.31 4.77
C SER A 8 22.86 -4.70 3.53
N GLY A 9 23.04 -3.41 3.27
CA GLY A 9 22.42 -2.68 2.16
C GLY A 9 20.90 -2.44 2.32
N LYS A 10 20.30 -2.95 3.40
CA LYS A 10 18.86 -2.84 3.66
C LYS A 10 18.47 -1.41 4.00
N VAL A 11 17.35 -0.96 3.46
CA VAL A 11 16.72 0.32 3.84
C VAL A 11 16.29 0.24 5.30
N VAL A 12 16.81 1.13 6.15
CA VAL A 12 16.48 1.19 7.59
C VAL A 12 15.57 2.35 7.94
N ASP A 13 15.53 3.37 7.09
CA ASP A 13 14.73 4.56 7.28
C ASP A 13 14.47 5.27 5.93
N ARG A 14 13.32 5.95 5.82
CA ARG A 14 12.89 6.66 4.62
C ARG A 14 12.07 7.90 4.97
N ASP A 15 12.50 9.04 4.47
CA ASP A 15 11.66 10.26 4.50
C ASP A 15 10.63 10.26 3.38
N ILE A 16 9.47 10.82 3.69
CA ILE A 16 8.38 11.11 2.77
C ILE A 16 8.31 12.63 2.58
N PHE A 17 8.39 13.10 1.33
CA PHE A 17 8.25 14.52 0.99
C PHE A 17 6.96 14.73 0.21
N ILE A 18 6.12 15.64 0.67
CA ILE A 18 4.82 15.94 0.04
C ILE A 18 4.65 17.44 -0.06
N ASN A 19 4.12 17.88 -1.21
CA ASN A 19 3.71 19.27 -1.37
C ASN A 19 2.47 19.57 -0.51
N LYS A 20 2.63 20.44 0.48
CA LYS A 20 1.55 20.82 1.42
C LYS A 20 0.44 21.66 0.78
N ASN A 21 0.66 22.20 -0.42
CA ASN A 21 -0.31 23.04 -1.13
C ASN A 21 -1.28 22.22 -2.02
N LEU A 22 -1.26 20.89 -1.91
CA LEU A 22 -2.23 20.04 -2.60
C LEU A 22 -3.63 20.21 -2.01
N ALA A 23 -4.66 20.09 -2.85
CA ALA A 23 -6.03 19.98 -2.37
C ALA A 23 -6.17 18.78 -1.41
N PRO A 24 -7.00 18.85 -0.35
CA PRO A 24 -7.03 17.84 0.72
C PRO A 24 -7.14 16.38 0.25
N ASP A 25 -8.04 16.11 -0.71
CA ASP A 25 -8.22 14.76 -1.25
C ASP A 25 -7.00 14.28 -2.04
N THR A 26 -6.35 15.20 -2.76
CA THR A 26 -5.13 14.90 -3.50
C THR A 26 -3.96 14.66 -2.55
N TYR A 27 -3.86 15.45 -1.48
CA TYR A 27 -2.85 15.29 -0.44
C TYR A 27 -2.94 13.91 0.21
N SER A 28 -4.14 13.52 0.68
CA SER A 28 -4.34 12.23 1.36
C SER A 28 -4.02 11.05 0.44
N ARG A 29 -4.38 11.14 -0.85
CA ARG A 29 -4.05 10.10 -1.85
C ARG A 29 -2.55 9.99 -2.09
N VAL A 30 -1.86 11.12 -2.28
CA VAL A 30 -0.41 11.16 -2.51
C VAL A 30 0.34 10.68 -1.27
N LEU A 31 -0.06 11.10 -0.08
CA LEU A 31 0.53 10.61 1.17
C LEU A 31 0.43 9.08 1.29
N ALA A 32 -0.76 8.53 1.03
CA ALA A 32 -0.95 7.08 1.11
C ALA A 32 -0.14 6.31 0.03
N HIS A 33 0.09 6.93 -1.13
CA HIS A 33 0.97 6.39 -2.17
C HIS A 33 2.44 6.35 -1.70
N GLU A 34 2.95 7.46 -1.16
CA GLU A 34 4.32 7.53 -0.63
C GLU A 34 4.55 6.59 0.56
N VAL A 35 3.53 6.40 1.41
CA VAL A 35 3.57 5.38 2.47
C VAL A 35 3.66 3.97 1.88
N GLY A 36 2.97 3.70 0.77
CA GLY A 36 3.08 2.44 0.05
C GLY A 36 4.52 2.15 -0.40
N HIS A 37 5.19 3.14 -0.99
CA HIS A 37 6.59 3.06 -1.34
C HIS A 37 7.51 2.82 -0.13
N ALA A 38 7.28 3.52 0.99
CA ALA A 38 8.06 3.33 2.20
C ALA A 38 7.92 1.91 2.77
N ILE A 39 6.71 1.34 2.76
CA ILE A 39 6.46 -0.04 3.18
C ILE A 39 7.20 -1.02 2.26
N ASP A 40 7.12 -0.83 0.94
CA ASP A 40 7.80 -1.68 -0.04
C ASP A 40 9.32 -1.72 0.19
N GLU A 41 9.95 -0.56 0.31
CA GLU A 41 11.40 -0.46 0.51
C GLU A 41 11.86 -0.97 1.87
N LEU A 42 11.13 -0.65 2.95
CA LEU A 42 11.45 -1.16 4.28
C LEU A 42 11.22 -2.68 4.37
N ALA A 43 10.36 -3.25 3.53
CA ALA A 43 10.20 -4.68 3.31
C ALA A 43 11.33 -5.33 2.48
N GLY A 44 12.29 -4.53 2.00
CA GLY A 44 13.41 -5.00 1.19
C GLY A 44 13.13 -5.02 -0.31
N THR A 45 12.17 -4.21 -0.77
CA THR A 45 11.62 -4.18 -2.14
C THR A 45 10.96 -5.50 -2.51
N ILE A 46 9.64 -5.51 -2.49
CA ILE A 46 8.81 -6.68 -2.70
C ILE A 46 8.91 -7.10 -4.17
N PRO A 47 9.34 -8.35 -4.46
CA PRO A 47 9.47 -8.79 -5.85
C PRO A 47 8.14 -8.77 -6.59
N THR A 48 8.15 -8.20 -7.79
CA THR A 48 6.96 -8.09 -8.67
C THR A 48 6.87 -9.21 -9.72
N ALA A 49 7.87 -10.10 -9.76
CA ALA A 49 7.90 -11.23 -10.68
C ALA A 49 6.64 -12.11 -10.52
N GLY A 50 5.97 -12.37 -11.65
CA GLY A 50 4.73 -13.15 -11.70
C GLY A 50 3.46 -12.39 -11.29
N LEU A 51 3.54 -11.09 -11.01
CA LEU A 51 2.40 -10.26 -10.56
C LEU A 51 1.95 -9.20 -11.57
N SER A 52 2.62 -9.10 -12.73
CA SER A 52 2.44 -7.98 -13.67
C SER A 52 1.01 -7.75 -14.11
N ASP A 53 0.22 -8.80 -14.37
CA ASP A 53 -1.17 -8.65 -14.82
C ASP A 53 -2.06 -8.05 -13.73
N GLU A 54 -1.93 -8.53 -12.49
CA GLU A 54 -2.68 -8.02 -11.34
C GLU A 54 -2.27 -6.58 -11.02
N LEU A 55 -0.96 -6.31 -10.96
CA LEU A 55 -0.40 -4.99 -10.67
C LEU A 55 -0.82 -3.93 -11.70
N ARG A 56 -0.78 -4.27 -12.99
CA ARG A 56 -1.24 -3.39 -14.07
C ARG A 56 -2.75 -3.13 -13.99
N GLY A 57 -3.52 -4.18 -13.69
CA GLY A 57 -4.97 -4.08 -13.52
C GLY A 57 -5.34 -3.14 -12.37
N VAL A 58 -4.72 -3.31 -11.20
CA VAL A 58 -4.92 -2.46 -10.03
C VAL A 58 -4.56 -1.02 -10.34
N TYR A 59 -3.37 -0.77 -10.89
CA TYR A 59 -2.94 0.60 -11.20
C TYR A 59 -3.88 1.31 -12.17
N ASN A 60 -4.29 0.63 -13.25
CA ASN A 60 -5.26 1.16 -14.19
C ASN A 60 -6.61 1.45 -13.50
N SER A 61 -7.13 0.51 -12.72
CA SER A 61 -8.39 0.70 -11.99
C SER A 61 -8.36 1.92 -11.07
N LEU A 62 -7.22 2.18 -10.41
CA LEU A 62 -7.09 3.26 -9.44
C LEU A 62 -6.76 4.63 -10.06
N ASN A 63 -5.99 4.67 -11.15
CA ASN A 63 -5.44 5.92 -11.69
C ASN A 63 -6.05 6.35 -13.02
N ASN A 64 -6.84 5.51 -13.68
CA ASN A 64 -7.48 5.89 -14.93
C ASN A 64 -8.63 6.88 -14.70
N GLY A 65 -8.51 8.09 -15.26
CA GLY A 65 -9.55 9.12 -15.19
C GLY A 65 -10.82 8.78 -15.99
N GLN A 66 -10.77 7.82 -16.91
CA GLN A 66 -11.94 7.33 -17.64
C GLN A 66 -12.67 6.27 -16.81
N ARG A 67 -13.47 6.72 -15.84
CA ARG A 67 -14.18 5.86 -14.88
C ARG A 67 -15.48 5.27 -15.44
N ASN A 68 -15.83 4.05 -14.99
CA ASN A 68 -17.14 3.44 -15.22
C ASN A 68 -18.27 4.26 -14.59
N ALA A 69 -19.54 3.90 -14.87
CA ALA A 69 -20.69 4.65 -14.36
C ALA A 69 -20.78 4.69 -12.82
N ALA A 70 -20.22 3.69 -12.13
CA ALA A 70 -20.17 3.62 -10.67
C ALA A 70 -18.99 4.41 -10.08
N GLY A 71 -18.05 4.90 -10.91
CA GLY A 71 -16.84 5.58 -10.45
C GLY A 71 -15.80 4.66 -9.80
N THR A 72 -16.01 3.34 -9.76
CA THR A 72 -15.20 2.40 -8.96
C THR A 72 -14.01 1.79 -9.69
N ASP A 73 -14.04 1.77 -11.03
CA ASP A 73 -13.00 1.18 -11.88
C ASP A 73 -12.91 1.98 -13.20
N ALA A 74 -11.88 1.71 -14.00
CA ALA A 74 -11.77 2.15 -15.37
C ALA A 74 -12.94 1.62 -16.22
N ARG A 75 -13.35 2.37 -17.25
CA ARG A 75 -14.31 1.87 -18.23
C ARG A 75 -13.71 0.69 -18.99
N ALA A 76 -14.53 -0.33 -19.27
CA ALA A 76 -14.09 -1.52 -19.99
C ALA A 76 -13.48 -1.22 -21.38
N ASN A 77 -13.88 -0.11 -22.02
CA ASN A 77 -13.37 0.33 -23.32
C ASN A 77 -12.34 1.47 -23.22
N ALA A 78 -11.94 1.87 -22.01
CA ALA A 78 -10.88 2.87 -21.84
C ALA A 78 -9.53 2.28 -22.23
N LYS A 79 -8.64 3.15 -22.74
CA LYS A 79 -7.23 2.77 -22.89
C LYS A 79 -6.64 2.53 -21.49
N PRO A 80 -5.83 1.47 -21.29
CA PRO A 80 -5.16 1.25 -20.03
C PRO A 80 -4.30 2.45 -19.63
N PHE A 81 -4.38 2.87 -18.37
CA PHE A 81 -3.53 3.88 -17.78
C PHE A 81 -2.32 3.21 -17.11
N LEU A 82 -1.12 3.72 -17.38
CA LEU A 82 0.15 3.12 -16.96
C LEU A 82 1.01 4.20 -16.30
N PRO A 83 1.98 3.84 -15.44
CA PRO A 83 2.87 4.80 -14.80
C PRO A 83 3.60 5.70 -15.79
N GLN A 84 3.95 5.21 -16.98
CA GLN A 84 4.61 6.02 -18.00
C GLN A 84 3.76 7.19 -18.49
N HIS A 85 2.43 7.14 -18.34
CA HIS A 85 1.56 8.27 -18.67
C HIS A 85 1.66 9.39 -17.62
N ASP A 86 2.11 9.08 -16.40
CA ASP A 86 2.44 10.03 -15.34
C ASP A 86 3.93 10.41 -15.34
N GLY A 87 4.69 9.97 -16.36
CA GLY A 87 6.09 10.36 -16.56
C GLY A 87 7.13 9.48 -15.87
N TYR A 88 6.73 8.37 -15.26
CA TYR A 88 7.66 7.45 -14.60
C TYR A 88 8.58 6.72 -15.60
N GLU A 89 9.85 6.59 -15.24
CA GLU A 89 10.85 5.87 -16.03
C GLU A 89 10.79 4.36 -15.81
N ARG A 90 11.45 3.60 -16.71
CA ARG A 90 11.28 2.14 -16.77
C ARG A 90 11.62 1.42 -15.48
N ASP A 91 12.66 1.88 -14.79
CA ASP A 91 13.17 1.24 -13.59
C ASP A 91 12.28 1.52 -12.36
N ASP A 92 11.48 2.59 -12.39
CA ASP A 92 10.57 2.97 -11.31
C ASP A 92 9.21 2.25 -11.40
N ILE A 93 8.80 1.85 -12.61
CA ILE A 93 7.49 1.24 -12.88
C ILE A 93 7.10 0.12 -11.89
N PRO A 94 7.98 -0.87 -11.58
CA PRO A 94 7.59 -1.93 -10.66
C PRO A 94 7.28 -1.42 -9.25
N GLY A 95 8.03 -0.42 -8.79
CA GLY A 95 7.82 0.23 -7.49
C GLY A 95 6.48 0.97 -7.46
N GLU A 96 6.17 1.75 -8.50
CA GLU A 96 4.90 2.47 -8.64
C GLU A 96 3.69 1.54 -8.60
N TYR A 97 3.78 0.41 -9.30
CA TYR A 97 2.76 -0.61 -9.25
C TYR A 97 2.56 -1.20 -7.85
N MET A 98 3.65 -1.51 -7.15
CA MET A 98 3.58 -2.06 -5.80
C MET A 98 3.06 -1.02 -4.80
N ALA A 99 3.48 0.23 -4.89
CA ALA A 99 3.03 1.32 -4.04
C ALA A 99 1.52 1.54 -4.14
N GLU A 100 0.97 1.57 -5.36
CA GLU A 100 -0.47 1.67 -5.58
C GLU A 100 -1.24 0.44 -5.09
N ALA A 101 -0.66 -0.76 -5.23
CA ALA A 101 -1.26 -1.98 -4.67
C ALA A 101 -1.29 -1.95 -3.13
N ILE A 102 -0.21 -1.53 -2.47
CA ILE A 102 -0.15 -1.37 -1.02
C ILE A 102 -1.16 -0.31 -0.56
N ARG A 103 -1.23 0.84 -1.25
CA ARG A 103 -2.22 1.90 -0.98
C ARG A 103 -3.65 1.36 -1.04
N ALA A 104 -3.99 0.60 -2.07
CA ALA A 104 -5.28 -0.07 -2.18
C ALA A 104 -5.51 -1.08 -1.06
N TYR A 105 -4.48 -1.85 -0.67
CA TYR A 105 -4.59 -2.82 0.41
C TYR A 105 -4.91 -2.13 1.76
N MET A 106 -4.23 -1.02 2.05
CA MET A 106 -4.46 -0.25 3.28
C MET A 106 -5.86 0.36 3.34
N ALA A 107 -6.41 0.78 2.18
CA ALA A 107 -7.71 1.42 2.10
C ALA A 107 -8.87 0.41 2.06
N ASP A 108 -8.76 -0.65 1.26
CA ASP A 108 -9.76 -1.71 1.14
C ASP A 108 -9.08 -3.08 0.97
N PRO A 109 -8.88 -3.80 2.09
CA PRO A 109 -8.29 -5.12 2.06
C PRO A 109 -9.08 -6.15 1.25
N ASN A 110 -10.40 -6.01 1.16
CA ASN A 110 -11.24 -6.95 0.44
C ASN A 110 -11.12 -6.72 -1.06
N TYR A 111 -11.10 -5.46 -1.50
CA TYR A 111 -10.83 -5.12 -2.90
C TYR A 111 -9.55 -5.80 -3.41
N LEU A 112 -8.41 -5.58 -2.75
CA LEU A 112 -7.14 -6.13 -3.26
C LEU A 112 -7.12 -7.66 -3.23
N LYS A 113 -7.67 -8.28 -2.17
CA LYS A 113 -7.80 -9.75 -2.10
C LYS A 113 -8.66 -10.30 -3.24
N THR A 114 -9.66 -9.55 -3.68
CA THR A 114 -10.56 -9.98 -4.76
C THR A 114 -9.94 -9.79 -6.14
N VAL A 115 -9.35 -8.62 -6.42
CA VAL A 115 -8.88 -8.29 -7.78
C VAL A 115 -7.42 -8.68 -8.05
N ALA A 116 -6.61 -8.79 -7.00
CA ALA A 116 -5.18 -9.07 -7.08
C ALA A 116 -4.71 -10.00 -5.95
N PRO A 117 -5.26 -11.23 -5.86
CA PRO A 117 -4.99 -12.14 -4.73
C PRO A 117 -3.52 -12.55 -4.61
N LYS A 118 -2.78 -12.73 -5.71
CA LYS A 118 -1.36 -13.09 -5.66
C LYS A 118 -0.53 -11.93 -5.12
N THR A 119 -0.86 -10.71 -5.53
CA THR A 119 -0.25 -9.47 -5.05
C THR A 119 -0.53 -9.29 -3.56
N ALA A 120 -1.78 -9.47 -3.13
CA ALA A 120 -2.15 -9.42 -1.72
C ALA A 120 -1.44 -10.49 -0.88
N ALA A 121 -1.17 -11.68 -1.42
CA ALA A 121 -0.35 -12.70 -0.76
C ALA A 121 1.13 -12.28 -0.66
N ARG A 122 1.71 -11.78 -1.74
CA ARG A 122 3.10 -11.31 -1.78
C ARG A 122 3.35 -10.16 -0.80
N ILE A 123 2.44 -9.20 -0.71
CA ILE A 123 2.57 -8.09 0.26
C ILE A 123 2.63 -8.66 1.69
N ARG A 124 1.74 -9.59 2.04
CA ARG A 124 1.74 -10.20 3.39
C ARG A 124 3.01 -10.98 3.69
N GLU A 125 3.50 -11.74 2.72
CA GLU A 125 4.72 -12.54 2.82
C GLU A 125 5.93 -11.69 3.21
N TYR A 126 6.03 -10.46 2.69
CA TYR A 126 7.18 -9.59 2.91
C TYR A 126 6.97 -8.59 4.06
N VAL A 127 5.74 -8.11 4.25
CA VAL A 127 5.44 -7.07 5.23
C VAL A 127 5.18 -7.68 6.62
N ASN A 128 4.32 -8.68 6.74
CA ASN A 128 3.90 -9.20 8.06
C ASN A 128 5.03 -9.81 8.91
N PRO A 129 6.06 -10.49 8.37
CA PRO A 129 7.16 -10.97 9.20
C PRO A 129 8.22 -9.90 9.50
N ASN A 130 8.14 -8.70 8.91
CA ASN A 130 9.20 -7.71 9.02
C ASN A 130 9.26 -7.08 10.42
N PRO A 131 10.35 -7.27 11.18
CA PRO A 131 10.43 -6.82 12.58
C PRO A 131 10.39 -5.30 12.76
N LYS A 132 10.58 -4.51 11.70
CA LYS A 132 10.57 -3.03 11.78
C LYS A 132 9.18 -2.46 11.99
N PHE A 133 8.17 -3.10 11.41
CA PHE A 133 6.81 -2.58 11.45
C PHE A 133 5.75 -3.66 11.62
N ASN A 134 6.07 -4.95 11.75
CA ASN A 134 5.07 -6.01 11.99
C ASN A 134 4.27 -5.87 13.29
N ARG A 135 4.72 -4.99 14.21
CA ARG A 135 4.01 -4.62 15.43
C ARG A 135 3.01 -3.48 15.24
N THR A 136 3.10 -2.77 14.12
CA THR A 136 2.33 -1.56 13.82
C THR A 136 1.50 -1.70 12.55
N ILE A 137 2.01 -2.45 11.57
CA ILE A 137 1.42 -2.71 10.26
C ILE A 137 1.35 -4.22 10.09
N GLN A 138 0.12 -4.73 9.95
CA GLN A 138 -0.14 -6.11 9.54
C GLN A 138 -1.21 -6.11 8.45
N PHE A 139 -0.86 -6.59 7.26
CA PHE A 139 -1.84 -6.78 6.19
C PHE A 139 -2.54 -8.10 6.41
N ASN A 140 -3.85 -8.06 6.68
CA ASN A 140 -4.72 -9.21 6.97
C ASN A 140 -3.97 -10.35 7.68
N ALA A 141 -3.87 -10.23 9.00
CA ALA A 141 -3.41 -11.31 9.86
C ALA A 141 -4.23 -12.56 9.52
N ILE A 142 -3.62 -13.49 8.77
CA ILE A 142 -4.06 -14.87 8.81
C ILE A 142 -3.89 -15.23 10.28
N ALA A 143 -4.97 -15.52 11.00
CA ALA A 143 -4.88 -16.24 12.27
C ALA A 143 -3.95 -17.41 11.99
N ALA A 144 -2.72 -17.30 12.50
CA ALA A 144 -1.64 -18.19 12.11
C ALA A 144 -2.15 -19.63 12.22
N PRO A 145 -1.92 -20.52 11.22
CA PRO A 145 -1.79 -21.90 11.59
C PRO A 145 -0.49 -21.93 12.39
N ALA A 146 -0.63 -21.75 13.71
CA ALA A 146 0.42 -22.06 14.65
C ALA A 146 0.88 -23.47 14.27
N ALA A 147 2.11 -23.55 13.80
CA ALA A 147 2.76 -24.82 13.60
C ALA A 147 2.76 -25.54 14.96
N GLY A 148 1.87 -26.52 15.09
CA GLY A 148 1.72 -27.39 16.25
C GLY A 148 0.45 -27.14 17.05
N LEU A 149 -0.62 -27.84 16.69
CA LEU A 149 -1.45 -28.63 17.61
C LEU A 149 -2.46 -29.43 16.77
N ALA A 150 -2.02 -30.60 16.31
CA ALA A 150 -2.93 -31.67 15.97
C ALA A 150 -3.58 -32.17 17.26
N ALA A 151 -4.75 -31.63 17.63
CA ALA A 151 -5.75 -32.30 18.47
C ALA A 151 -7.00 -31.39 18.63
N GLY A 152 -8.03 -31.65 17.83
CA GLY A 152 -9.42 -31.42 18.19
C GLY A 152 -9.95 -29.98 18.24
N GLY A 153 -10.99 -29.71 17.45
CA GLY A 153 -11.95 -28.63 17.72
C GLY A 153 -11.88 -27.46 16.74
N ALA A 154 -13.04 -27.13 16.20
CA ALA A 154 -13.28 -26.11 15.18
C ALA A 154 -12.64 -24.75 15.48
N VAL A 155 -12.10 -24.11 14.44
CA VAL A 155 -11.94 -22.65 14.40
C VAL A 155 -12.91 -22.12 13.34
N LEU A 156 -14.09 -21.75 13.81
CA LEU A 156 -14.99 -20.83 13.11
C LEU A 156 -14.63 -19.40 13.54
N ALA A 157 -14.95 -18.47 12.64
CA ALA A 157 -15.07 -17.02 12.83
C ALA A 157 -13.81 -16.16 12.62
N GLY A 158 -13.70 -15.63 11.39
CA GLY A 158 -13.58 -14.19 11.18
C GLY A 158 -14.71 -13.79 10.25
N SER A 159 -15.70 -13.07 10.76
CA SER A 159 -16.95 -12.77 10.06
C SER A 159 -16.75 -11.81 8.89
N ASP A 160 -17.07 -12.28 7.69
CA ASP A 160 -17.26 -11.48 6.49
C ASP A 160 -18.64 -10.81 6.55
N ASP A 161 -18.72 -9.57 7.04
CA ASP A 161 -19.86 -8.68 6.78
C ASP A 161 -19.51 -7.24 7.18
N ALA A 162 -18.74 -6.57 6.32
CA ALA A 162 -18.75 -5.11 6.27
C ALA A 162 -19.14 -4.70 4.84
N LYS A 163 -20.36 -4.16 4.71
CA LYS A 163 -20.82 -3.51 3.49
C LYS A 163 -19.79 -2.45 3.10
N ALA A 164 -19.40 -2.43 1.83
CA ALA A 164 -18.53 -1.41 1.28
C ALA A 164 -19.10 -0.02 1.58
N SER A 165 -18.40 0.75 2.42
CA SER A 165 -18.69 2.16 2.61
C SER A 165 -18.23 2.93 1.38
N PRO A 166 -19.02 3.92 0.89
CA PRO A 166 -18.51 4.87 -0.09
C PRO A 166 -17.28 5.57 0.50
N ILE A 167 -16.18 5.55 -0.26
CA ILE A 167 -14.90 6.12 0.14
C ILE A 167 -15.08 7.63 0.35
N ALA A 168 -15.11 8.03 1.62
CA ALA A 168 -14.86 9.40 2.09
C ALA A 168 -13.59 9.38 2.95
N PRO A 169 -12.75 10.43 2.92
CA PRO A 169 -11.42 10.41 3.51
C PRO A 169 -11.52 10.70 5.01
N GLU A 170 -11.71 9.67 5.82
CA GLU A 170 -11.49 9.82 7.26
C GLU A 170 -10.10 9.27 7.60
N LEU A 171 -9.20 10.18 8.00
CA LEU A 171 -7.88 9.82 8.53
C LEU A 171 -8.05 8.90 9.73
N PRO A 172 -7.21 7.86 9.88
CA PRO A 172 -7.32 6.95 11.01
C PRO A 172 -7.12 7.71 12.34
N PRO A 173 -7.91 7.39 13.39
CA PRO A 173 -7.75 7.99 14.70
C PRO A 173 -6.35 7.67 15.25
N GLY A 174 -5.53 8.70 15.46
CA GLY A 174 -4.15 8.58 15.97
C GLY A 174 -3.06 9.20 15.09
N ALA A 175 -3.39 9.81 13.95
CA ALA A 175 -2.44 10.63 13.20
C ALA A 175 -2.10 11.90 14.01
N VAL A 176 -0.90 11.94 14.58
CA VAL A 176 -0.35 13.13 15.25
C VAL A 176 0.20 14.07 14.19
N LEU A 177 -0.43 15.23 14.03
CA LEU A 177 0.15 16.38 13.35
C LEU A 177 1.28 16.90 14.24
N ILE A 178 2.53 16.79 13.78
CA ILE A 178 3.65 17.49 14.41
C ILE A 178 3.59 18.94 13.89
N ASP A 179 2.76 19.74 14.54
CA ASP A 179 2.84 21.21 14.48
C ASP A 179 4.03 21.61 15.35
N GLU A 180 5.20 21.88 14.75
CA GLU A 180 6.09 23.01 15.08
C GLU A 180 7.19 23.11 14.01
N PRO A 181 7.56 24.31 13.54
CA PRO A 181 8.76 24.50 12.74
C PRO A 181 10.01 24.21 13.60
N PRO A 182 11.13 23.74 13.02
CA PRO A 182 12.37 23.60 13.75
C PRO A 182 12.77 24.97 14.32
N THR A 183 12.81 25.07 15.64
CA THR A 183 13.42 26.20 16.33
C THR A 183 14.91 26.15 16.05
N ASP A 184 15.39 27.18 15.37
CA ASP A 184 16.80 27.38 15.07
C ASP A 184 17.52 27.69 16.39
N ALA A 185 18.31 26.73 16.87
CA ALA A 185 19.17 26.91 18.02
C ALA A 185 20.59 27.21 17.51
N GLY A 186 21.01 28.49 17.57
CA GLY A 186 22.43 28.84 17.65
C GLY A 186 22.88 30.11 16.93
N ALA A 187 22.78 31.25 17.60
CA ALA A 187 23.84 32.26 17.71
C ALA A 187 23.63 33.09 18.99
#